data_AF-A0A3D2PX03-F1
#
_entry.id   AF-A0A3D2PX03-F1
#
_cell.length_a   1.000
_cell.length_b   1.000
_cell.length_c   1.000
_cell.angle_alpha   90.00
_cell.angle_beta   90.00
_cell.angle_gamma   90.00
#
_symmetry.space_group_name_H-M   'P 1'
#
loop_
_entity.id
_entity.type
_entity.pdbx_description
1 polymer ?
#
loop_
_entity_poly.entity_id
_entity_poly.type
_entity_poly.pdbx_seq_one_letter_code
_entity_poly.pdbx_strand_id
1 'polypeptide(L)'
;MPDVVRILIPVAIFFAGTLYLALMRDIMEEPSETNMTAEELIRREYGECAFFDDKTFISDGKLYVYKYDKNGQLHVFYEEDVKEKQIARRNDNEMDISK
;
A
#
# COMPACT_ATOMS: atom_id res chain seq x y z
N MET A 1 -41.50 32.36 -4.23
CA MET A 1 -40.22 32.67 -3.56
C MET A 1 -39.05 32.14 -4.40
N PRO A 2 -38.76 32.72 -5.59
CA PRO A 2 -37.67 32.27 -6.47
C PRO A 2 -36.28 32.78 -6.08
N ASP A 3 -36.18 33.86 -5.30
CA ASP A 3 -34.92 34.45 -4.85
C ASP A 3 -34.11 33.55 -3.90
N VAL A 4 -34.79 32.85 -2.99
CA VAL A 4 -34.12 31.97 -2.02
C VAL A 4 -33.45 30.79 -2.74
N VAL A 5 -34.12 30.21 -3.74
CA VAL A 5 -33.60 29.08 -4.52
C VAL A 5 -32.39 29.52 -5.38
N ARG A 6 -32.44 30.73 -5.96
CA ARG A 6 -31.33 31.30 -6.73
C ARG A 6 -30.07 31.52 -5.89
N ILE A 7 -30.22 31.80 -4.60
CA ILE A 7 -29.10 31.98 -3.66
C ILE A 7 -28.64 30.63 -3.08
N LEU A 8 -29.55 29.66 -2.86
CA LEU A 8 -29.21 28.38 -2.26
C LEU A 8 -28.35 27.48 -3.16
N ILE A 9 -28.60 27.51 -4.47
CA ILE A 9 -27.89 26.70 -5.47
C ILE A 9 -26.37 26.97 -5.47
N PRO A 10 -25.88 28.22 -5.60
CA PRO A 10 -24.44 28.47 -5.59
C PRO A 10 -23.79 28.13 -4.24
N VAL A 11 -24.49 28.32 -3.11
CA VAL A 11 -23.99 27.95 -1.78
C VAL A 11 -23.82 26.44 -1.66
N ALA A 12 -24.80 25.66 -2.11
CA ALA A 12 -24.74 24.21 -2.09
C ALA A 12 -23.61 23.65 -2.98
N ILE A 13 -23.41 24.25 -4.16
CA ILE A 13 -22.30 23.88 -5.07
C ILE A 13 -20.96 24.20 -4.42
N PHE A 14 -20.82 25.36 -3.77
CA PHE A 14 -19.60 25.74 -3.09
C PHE A 14 -19.26 24.77 -1.95
N PHE A 15 -20.27 24.38 -1.17
CA PHE A 15 -20.12 23.42 -0.07
C PHE A 15 -19.80 22.01 -0.56
N ALA A 16 -20.44 21.57 -1.66
CA ALA A 16 -20.14 20.28 -2.27
C ALA A 16 -18.72 20.27 -2.87
N GLY A 17 -18.27 21.38 -3.45
CA GLY A 17 -16.92 21.54 -3.98
C GLY A 17 -15.84 21.51 -2.90
N THR A 18 -16.05 22.21 -1.77
CA THR A 18 -15.12 22.16 -0.64
C THR A 18 -15.08 20.78 0.01
N LEU A 19 -16.23 20.12 0.17
CA LEU A 19 -16.30 18.75 0.68
C LEU A 19 -15.62 17.76 -0.27
N TYR A 20 -15.82 17.90 -1.57
CA TYR A 20 -15.16 17.07 -2.58
C TYR A 20 -13.64 17.28 -2.57
N LEU A 21 -13.16 18.52 -2.44
CA LEU A 21 -11.72 18.79 -2.29
C LEU A 21 -11.15 18.25 -0.98
N ALA A 22 -11.89 18.32 0.13
CA ALA A 22 -11.47 17.72 1.40
C ALA A 22 -11.40 16.20 1.29
N LEU A 23 -12.38 15.57 0.64
CA LEU A 23 -12.40 14.13 0.39
C LEU A 23 -11.29 13.71 -0.58
N MET A 24 -11.06 14.47 -1.65
CA MET A 24 -9.96 14.21 -2.57
C MET A 24 -8.61 14.46 -1.91
N ARG A 25 -8.50 15.35 -0.92
CA ARG A 25 -7.31 15.45 -0.07
C ARG A 25 -7.17 14.21 0.80
N ASP A 26 -8.22 13.74 1.46
CA ASP A 26 -8.20 12.49 2.25
C ASP A 26 -7.83 11.24 1.40
N ILE A 27 -8.14 11.26 0.08
CA ILE A 27 -7.85 10.17 -0.86
C ILE A 27 -6.52 10.35 -1.62
N MET A 28 -6.11 11.60 -1.96
CA MET A 28 -4.85 11.94 -2.64
C MET A 28 -3.72 12.32 -1.69
N GLU A 29 -3.98 12.42 -0.40
CA GLU A 29 -2.96 12.27 0.64
C GLU A 29 -2.52 10.80 0.55
N GLU A 30 -1.68 10.55 -0.47
CA GLU A 30 -0.62 9.56 -0.36
C GLU A 30 -0.10 9.66 1.07
N PRO A 31 0.11 8.54 1.77
CA PRO A 31 0.46 8.55 3.19
C PRO A 31 1.90 9.05 3.37
N SER A 32 2.17 10.29 3.01
CA SER A 32 3.41 10.99 3.23
C SER A 32 3.37 11.53 4.65
N GLU A 33 4.33 11.06 5.45
CA GLU A 33 4.68 11.55 6.79
C GLU A 33 3.86 11.02 7.97
N THR A 34 3.81 9.69 8.15
CA THR A 34 3.88 8.98 9.47
C THR A 34 3.47 7.50 9.40
N ASN A 35 3.10 6.98 8.23
CA ASN A 35 2.79 5.56 8.06
C ASN A 35 4.06 4.81 7.63
N MET A 36 4.81 4.28 8.59
CA MET A 36 5.88 3.31 8.32
C MET A 36 5.26 2.14 7.55
N THR A 37 5.65 1.94 6.29
CA THR A 37 5.13 0.88 5.42
C THR A 37 5.46 -0.48 6.00
N ALA A 38 4.65 -1.52 5.73
CA ALA A 38 4.94 -2.90 6.17
C ALA A 38 6.39 -3.30 5.85
N GLU A 39 6.87 -2.94 4.67
CA GLU A 39 8.22 -3.22 4.22
C GLU A 39 9.30 -2.57 5.09
N GLU A 40 9.10 -1.33 5.54
CA GLU A 40 10.04 -0.66 6.45
C GLU A 40 10.04 -1.28 7.84
N LEU A 41 8.86 -1.62 8.36
CA LEU A 41 8.72 -2.33 9.63
C LEU A 41 9.42 -3.70 9.57
N ILE A 42 9.19 -4.43 8.48
CA ILE A 42 9.78 -5.76 8.24
C ILE A 42 11.29 -5.64 8.07
N ARG A 43 11.80 -4.71 7.26
CA ARG A 43 13.25 -4.48 7.10
C ARG A 43 13.92 -4.10 8.41
N ARG A 44 13.24 -3.37 9.30
CA ARG A 44 13.77 -3.01 10.61
C ARG A 44 13.91 -4.22 11.54
N GLU A 45 12.99 -5.18 11.46
CA GLU A 45 12.96 -6.35 12.34
C GLU A 45 13.74 -7.56 11.78
N TYR A 46 13.62 -7.80 10.48
CA TYR A 46 14.19 -8.96 9.77
C TYR A 46 15.46 -8.64 8.96
N GLY A 47 15.78 -7.35 8.76
CA GLY A 47 16.99 -6.91 8.06
C GLY A 47 16.86 -6.97 6.54
N GLU A 48 17.81 -7.62 5.87
CA GLU A 48 17.83 -7.78 4.41
C GLU A 48 16.69 -8.70 3.96
N CYS A 49 15.64 -8.09 3.40
CA CYS A 49 14.44 -8.77 2.94
C CYS A 49 14.25 -8.58 1.44
N ALA A 50 13.94 -9.67 0.73
CA ALA A 50 13.51 -9.65 -0.66
C ALA A 50 11.99 -9.80 -0.75
N PHE A 51 11.29 -8.76 -1.20
CA PHE A 51 9.84 -8.76 -1.36
C PHE A 51 9.50 -9.24 -2.78
N PHE A 52 8.56 -10.19 -2.88
CA PHE A 52 8.20 -10.81 -4.17
C PHE A 52 6.77 -10.50 -4.61
N ASP A 53 5.90 -10.13 -3.68
CA ASP A 53 4.51 -9.73 -3.87
C ASP A 53 4.12 -8.78 -2.70
N ASP A 54 2.99 -8.07 -2.80
CA ASP A 54 2.51 -7.07 -1.82
C ASP A 54 2.30 -7.60 -0.38
N LYS A 55 2.45 -8.91 -0.15
CA LYS A 55 2.18 -9.60 1.11
C LYS A 55 3.21 -10.66 1.47
N THR A 56 4.30 -10.79 0.71
CA THR A 56 5.23 -11.92 0.84
C THR A 56 6.68 -11.46 0.71
N PHE A 57 7.54 -11.93 1.60
CA PHE A 57 8.97 -11.62 1.58
C PHE A 57 9.82 -12.82 1.99
N ILE A 58 11.06 -12.83 1.52
CA ILE A 58 12.09 -13.76 1.97
C ILE A 58 13.06 -13.00 2.87
N SER A 59 13.37 -13.59 4.02
CA SER A 59 14.46 -13.16 4.89
C SER A 59 15.24 -14.38 5.34
N ASP A 60 16.57 -14.33 5.28
CA ASP A 60 17.46 -15.43 5.72
C ASP A 60 17.09 -16.81 5.10
N GLY A 61 16.75 -16.81 3.81
CA GLY A 61 16.36 -18.04 3.10
C GLY A 61 15.00 -18.63 3.52
N LYS A 62 14.17 -17.89 4.27
CA LYS A 62 12.83 -18.31 4.70
C LYS A 62 11.76 -17.41 4.09
N LEU A 63 10.66 -18.01 3.67
CA LEU A 63 9.49 -17.33 3.12
C LEU A 63 8.53 -16.95 4.24
N TYR A 64 8.12 -15.68 4.23
CA TYR A 64 7.20 -15.12 5.18
C TYR A 64 6.06 -14.41 4.45
N VAL A 65 4.84 -14.54 4.97
CA VAL A 65 3.65 -13.81 4.54
C VAL A 65 3.30 -12.80 5.62
N TYR A 66 2.97 -11.57 5.25
CA TYR A 66 2.45 -10.59 6.19
C TYR A 66 1.03 -10.13 5.85
N LYS A 67 0.25 -9.84 6.89
CA LYS A 67 -1.12 -9.33 6.79
C LYS A 67 -1.38 -8.29 7.85
N TYR A 68 -2.24 -7.34 7.52
CA TYR A 68 -2.78 -6.40 8.50
C TYR A 68 -4.06 -6.96 9.12
N ASP A 69 -4.16 -6.92 10.44
CA ASP A 69 -5.41 -7.20 11.14
C ASP A 69 -6.39 -6.02 11.00
N LYS A 70 -7.65 -6.18 11.42
CA LYS A 70 -8.69 -5.13 11.37
C LYS A 70 -8.30 -3.85 12.15
N ASN A 71 -7.34 -3.96 13.06
CA ASN A 71 -6.80 -2.85 13.83
C ASN A 71 -5.60 -2.16 13.16
N GLY A 72 -5.22 -2.57 11.94
CA GLY A 72 -4.04 -2.05 11.24
C GLY A 72 -2.70 -2.56 11.77
N GLN A 73 -2.71 -3.61 12.60
CA GLN A 73 -1.49 -4.22 13.12
C GLN A 73 -0.91 -5.24 12.13
N LEU A 74 0.39 -5.16 11.87
CA LEU A 74 1.11 -6.06 10.97
C LEU A 74 1.41 -7.39 11.67
N HIS A 75 0.98 -8.49 11.06
CA HIS A 75 1.31 -9.85 11.48
C HIS A 75 2.13 -10.54 10.41
N VAL A 76 3.26 -11.12 10.82
CA VAL A 76 4.16 -11.90 9.97
C VAL A 76 4.02 -13.38 10.30
N PHE A 77 3.87 -14.21 9.27
CA PHE A 77 3.71 -15.66 9.38
C PHE A 77 4.80 -16.34 8.56
N TYR A 78 5.44 -17.35 9.16
CA TYR A 78 6.37 -18.23 8.44
C TYR A 78 5.60 -19.23 7.58
N GLU A 79 6.00 -19.40 6.33
CA GLU A 79 5.37 -20.33 5.39
C GLU A 79 6.28 -21.54 5.11
N GLU A 80 7.48 -21.31 4.57
CA GLU A 80 8.43 -22.38 4.25
C GLU A 80 9.89 -21.91 4.15
N ASP A 81 10.83 -22.85 4.27
CA ASP A 81 12.25 -22.61 3.97
C ASP A 81 12.44 -22.61 2.44
N VAL A 82 13.00 -21.51 1.91
CA VAL A 82 13.28 -21.36 0.49
C VAL A 82 14.56 -22.11 0.15
N LYS A 83 14.42 -23.32 -0.39
CA LYS A 83 15.54 -24.00 -1.03
C LYS A 83 15.97 -23.18 -2.24
N GLU A 84 17.26 -22.82 -2.32
CA GLU A 84 17.93 -21.98 -3.35
C GLU A 84 17.43 -22.19 -4.80
N LYS A 85 16.90 -23.38 -5.10
CA LYS A 85 16.35 -23.79 -6.40
C LYS A 85 15.14 -22.96 -6.89
N GLN A 86 14.45 -22.21 -6.02
CA GLN A 86 13.29 -21.38 -6.43
C GLN A 86 13.65 -19.94 -6.81
N ILE A 87 14.74 -19.38 -6.27
CA ILE A 87 15.15 -17.98 -6.53
C ILE A 87 15.63 -17.82 -7.98
N ALA A 88 16.31 -18.84 -8.52
CA ALA A 88 16.80 -18.83 -9.89
C ALA A 88 15.69 -18.88 -10.96
N ARG A 89 14.50 -19.43 -10.67
CA ARG A 89 13.43 -19.54 -11.69
C ARG A 89 12.62 -18.26 -11.92
N ARG A 90 12.63 -17.29 -10.99
CA ARG A 90 11.87 -16.03 -11.16
C ARG A 90 12.67 -14.94 -11.87
N ASN A 91 14.01 -14.93 -11.74
CA ASN A 91 14.86 -13.94 -12.41
C ASN A 91 14.92 -14.13 -13.93
N ASP A 92 14.59 -15.31 -14.46
CA ASP A 92 14.56 -15.58 -15.89
C ASP A 92 13.34 -14.94 -16.60
N ASN A 93 12.30 -14.54 -15.85
CA ASN A 93 11.09 -13.92 -16.41
C ASN A 93 11.16 -12.38 -16.46
N GLU A 94 12.22 -11.76 -15.95
CA GLU A 94 12.45 -10.31 -16.01
C GLU A 94 13.71 -9.96 -16.83
N MET A 95 14.02 -10.79 -17.84
CA MET A 95 15.06 -10.47 -18.81
C MET A 95 14.66 -10.93 -20.22
N ASP A 96 13.50 -10.49 -20.68
CA ASP A 96 13.18 -10.44 -22.11
C ASP A 96 12.48 -9.13 -22.47
N ILE A 97 13.18 -8.01 -22.31
CA ILE A 97 12.89 -6.81 -23.08
C ILE A 97 14.20 -6.11 -23.46
N SER A 98 14.67 -6.41 -24.67
CA SER A 98 15.14 -5.45 -25.67
C SER A 98 16.24 -6.10 -26.51
N LYS A 99 15.80 -6.72 -27.60
CA LYS A 99 16.63 -6.99 -28.77
C LYS A 99 16.83 -5.72 -29.60
#